data_AF-A0A1W2E4R6-F1
#
_entry.id   AF-A0A1W2E4R6-F1
#
_cell.length_a   1.000
_cell.length_b   1.000
_cell.length_c   1.000
_cell.angle_alpha   90.00
_cell.angle_beta   90.00
_cell.angle_gamma   90.00
#
_symmetry.space_group_name_H-M   'P 1'
#
loop_
_entity.id
_entity.type
_entity.pdbx_description
1 polymer ?
#
loop_
_entity_poly.entity_id
_entity_poly.type
_entity_poly.pdbx_seq_one_letter_code
_entity_poly.pdbx_strand_id
1 'polypeptide(L)'
;VYNGTTGASVTYSDNRIDSDALSVSGTAAFGDKNVGTGKTVSVSGIALSGADAGNYNLQNTTASTVSNITPANLTYTANPANRIYGESNPIFNGTVTGFVNGETLGTATIGSLSFSGLANASSPVGTYAIYGSGLTANNGNYTFVQAPSNSNALTVGAITVVTPPSVLQYVSSDFGGYGRAHSFRLGNIEGSRGDGGPLYIIEGSGINI
;
A
#
# COMPACT_ATOMS: atom_id res chain seq x y z
N VAL A 1 -18.20 -16.27 6.34
CA VAL A 1 -16.98 -15.77 5.67
C VAL A 1 -15.99 -16.91 5.56
N TYR A 2 -15.26 -17.01 4.45
CA TYR A 2 -14.24 -18.03 4.19
C TYR A 2 -13.20 -18.03 5.32
N ASN A 3 -12.98 -19.19 5.91
CA ASN A 3 -12.03 -19.38 7.02
C ASN A 3 -11.04 -20.54 6.76
N GLY A 4 -11.04 -21.11 5.56
CA GLY A 4 -10.14 -22.20 5.20
C GLY A 4 -10.53 -23.57 5.75
N THR A 5 -11.72 -23.73 6.34
CA THR A 5 -12.22 -25.01 6.90
C THR A 5 -13.61 -25.35 6.37
N THR A 6 -14.04 -26.60 6.53
CA THR A 6 -15.41 -27.04 6.24
C THR A 6 -16.36 -26.90 7.43
N GLY A 7 -15.84 -26.55 8.62
CA GLY A 7 -16.65 -26.50 9.84
C GLY A 7 -17.76 -25.46 9.75
N ALA A 8 -18.95 -25.84 10.21
CA ALA A 8 -20.09 -24.96 10.33
C ALA A 8 -20.62 -24.97 11.76
N SER A 9 -21.30 -23.90 12.13
CA SER A 9 -22.07 -23.82 13.36
C SER A 9 -23.55 -23.79 13.01
N VAL A 10 -24.35 -24.57 13.74
CA VAL A 10 -25.80 -24.63 13.58
C VAL A 10 -26.45 -24.40 14.93
N THR A 11 -27.66 -23.83 14.91
CA THR A 11 -28.50 -23.73 16.09
C THR A 11 -29.54 -24.86 16.04
N TYR A 12 -29.72 -25.54 17.17
CA TYR A 12 -30.75 -26.55 17.33
C TYR A 12 -31.96 -25.90 17.98
N SER A 13 -33.11 -26.00 17.33
CA SER A 13 -34.40 -25.76 17.98
C SER A 13 -34.98 -27.08 18.45
N ASP A 14 -35.61 -27.07 19.62
CA ASP A 14 -36.35 -28.20 20.15
C ASP A 14 -37.66 -27.74 20.78
N ASN A 15 -38.44 -28.70 21.26
CA ASN A 15 -39.74 -28.51 21.92
C ASN A 15 -39.69 -28.96 23.38
N ARG A 16 -38.55 -28.75 24.05
CA ARG A 16 -38.38 -29.13 25.47
C ARG A 16 -39.45 -28.48 26.35
N ILE A 17 -39.74 -29.14 27.45
CA ILE A 17 -40.54 -28.58 28.54
C ILE A 17 -39.67 -27.56 29.28
N ASP A 18 -40.25 -26.41 29.64
CA ASP A 18 -39.54 -25.37 30.38
C ASP A 18 -38.98 -25.92 31.70
N SER A 19 -37.76 -25.49 32.05
CA SER A 19 -36.97 -25.95 33.20
C SER A 19 -36.26 -27.29 33.05
N ASP A 20 -36.47 -28.04 31.96
CA ASP A 20 -35.71 -29.27 31.72
C ASP A 20 -34.26 -28.97 31.31
N ALA A 21 -33.34 -29.67 31.96
CA ALA A 21 -31.92 -29.67 31.66
C ALA A 21 -31.62 -30.59 30.47
N LEU A 22 -31.99 -30.14 29.28
CA LEU A 22 -31.73 -30.79 27.99
C LEU A 22 -30.66 -30.04 27.18
N SER A 23 -29.80 -30.76 26.49
CA SER A 23 -28.83 -30.19 25.55
C SER A 23 -28.81 -31.01 24.27
N VAL A 24 -28.84 -30.32 23.12
CA VAL A 24 -28.75 -30.91 21.80
C VAL A 24 -27.39 -30.55 21.20
N SER A 25 -26.66 -31.56 20.75
CA SER A 25 -25.35 -31.39 20.13
C SER A 25 -25.25 -32.18 18.84
N GLY A 26 -24.36 -31.76 17.93
CA GLY A 26 -23.98 -32.50 16.75
C GLY A 26 -22.85 -31.78 16.01
N THR A 27 -22.36 -32.39 14.94
CA THR A 27 -21.28 -31.84 14.12
C THR A 27 -21.86 -31.36 12.80
N ALA A 28 -21.63 -30.09 12.46
CA ALA A 28 -22.06 -29.50 11.20
C ALA A 28 -20.86 -29.15 10.32
N ALA A 29 -20.97 -29.46 9.02
CA ALA A 29 -19.94 -29.15 8.05
C ALA A 29 -20.50 -28.89 6.65
N PHE A 30 -19.84 -28.00 5.91
CA PHE A 30 -19.98 -27.89 4.46
C PHE A 30 -19.31 -29.07 3.76
N GLY A 31 -19.77 -29.39 2.54
CA GLY A 31 -19.11 -30.41 1.71
C GLY A 31 -17.68 -30.04 1.29
N ASP A 32 -17.39 -28.75 1.17
CA ASP A 32 -16.06 -28.21 0.89
C ASP A 32 -15.92 -26.80 1.48
N LYS A 33 -14.67 -26.34 1.64
CA LYS A 33 -14.35 -25.05 2.26
C LYS A 33 -14.59 -23.82 1.36
N ASN A 34 -14.85 -24.01 0.07
CA ASN A 34 -14.79 -22.92 -0.90
C ASN A 34 -16.05 -22.05 -0.88
N VAL A 35 -15.85 -20.78 -1.24
CA VAL A 35 -16.90 -19.77 -1.41
C VAL A 35 -18.03 -20.27 -2.30
N GLY A 36 -19.25 -19.92 -1.94
CA GLY A 36 -20.45 -20.26 -2.69
C GLY A 36 -21.74 -19.89 -1.96
N THR A 37 -22.82 -19.79 -2.73
CA THR A 37 -24.17 -19.51 -2.22
C THR A 37 -25.01 -20.78 -2.19
N GLY A 38 -25.89 -20.90 -1.19
CA GLY A 38 -26.80 -22.05 -1.06
C GLY A 38 -26.05 -23.38 -0.86
N LYS A 39 -24.86 -23.35 -0.26
CA LYS A 39 -24.06 -24.55 -0.01
C LYS A 39 -24.75 -25.40 1.05
N THR A 40 -24.88 -26.70 0.77
CA THR A 40 -25.37 -27.67 1.74
C THR A 40 -24.45 -27.75 2.96
N VAL A 41 -25.06 -27.69 4.14
CA VAL A 41 -24.45 -27.97 5.43
C VAL A 41 -25.07 -29.25 5.96
N SER A 42 -24.26 -30.29 6.09
CA SER A 42 -24.68 -31.57 6.66
C SER A 42 -24.43 -31.57 8.16
N VAL A 43 -25.40 -32.04 8.93
CA VAL A 43 -25.30 -32.23 10.37
C VAL A 43 -25.37 -33.72 10.67
N SER A 44 -24.43 -34.22 11.47
CA SER A 44 -24.37 -35.62 11.88
C SER A 44 -24.11 -35.77 13.36
N GLY A 45 -24.40 -36.96 13.88
CA GLY A 45 -24.18 -37.28 15.29
C GLY A 45 -25.03 -36.44 16.23
N ILE A 46 -26.24 -36.06 15.80
CA ILE A 46 -27.16 -35.35 16.68
C ILE A 46 -27.46 -36.25 17.88
N ALA A 47 -27.30 -35.71 19.08
CA ALA A 47 -27.46 -36.42 20.33
C ALA A 47 -28.07 -35.51 21.40
N LEU A 48 -28.86 -36.12 22.29
CA LEU A 48 -29.40 -35.48 23.48
C LEU A 48 -28.49 -35.77 24.68
N SER A 49 -28.31 -34.77 25.53
CA SER A 49 -27.54 -34.85 26.78
C SER A 49 -28.18 -33.96 27.84
N GLY A 50 -27.70 -34.06 29.08
CA GLY A 50 -28.28 -33.36 30.23
C GLY A 50 -29.06 -34.30 31.16
N ALA A 51 -29.49 -33.79 32.32
CA ALA A 51 -30.11 -34.60 33.37
C ALA A 51 -31.46 -35.17 32.92
N ASP A 52 -32.20 -34.41 32.10
CA ASP A 52 -33.55 -34.77 31.67
C ASP A 52 -33.57 -35.42 30.27
N ALA A 53 -32.41 -35.71 29.67
CA ALA A 53 -32.31 -36.25 28.30
C ALA A 53 -33.07 -37.57 28.10
N GLY A 54 -33.14 -38.40 29.14
CA GLY A 54 -33.86 -39.68 29.09
C GLY A 54 -35.39 -39.54 28.95
N ASN A 55 -35.95 -38.34 29.18
CA ASN A 55 -37.37 -38.07 29.03
C ASN A 55 -37.78 -37.83 27.56
N TYR A 56 -36.80 -37.68 26.67
CA TYR A 56 -36.99 -37.29 25.27
C TYR A 56 -36.55 -38.40 24.31
N ASN A 57 -37.33 -38.62 23.26
CA ASN A 57 -36.96 -39.54 22.18
C ASN A 57 -36.37 -38.75 21.00
N LEU A 58 -35.11 -39.04 20.65
CA LEU A 58 -34.46 -38.42 19.50
C LEU A 58 -34.84 -39.13 18.20
N GLN A 59 -35.57 -38.44 17.33
CA GLN A 59 -36.00 -39.02 16.04
C GLN A 59 -34.94 -38.94 14.94
N ASN A 60 -34.15 -37.86 14.91
CA ASN A 60 -33.18 -37.61 13.85
C ASN A 60 -31.77 -37.46 14.42
N THR A 61 -30.87 -38.31 13.97
CA THR A 61 -29.42 -38.23 14.31
C THR A 61 -28.63 -37.47 13.24
N THR A 62 -29.29 -37.06 12.17
CA THR A 62 -28.74 -36.27 11.06
C THR A 62 -29.72 -35.20 10.63
N ALA A 63 -29.22 -34.11 10.06
CA ALA A 63 -30.02 -33.05 9.45
C ALA A 63 -29.25 -32.38 8.30
N SER A 64 -29.93 -31.55 7.53
CA SER A 64 -29.32 -30.77 6.45
C SER A 64 -29.95 -29.38 6.39
N THR A 65 -29.14 -28.38 6.08
CA THR A 65 -29.57 -27.01 5.81
C THR A 65 -28.69 -26.41 4.71
N VAL A 66 -28.94 -25.15 4.34
CA VAL A 66 -28.11 -24.42 3.38
C VAL A 66 -27.59 -23.14 3.99
N SER A 67 -26.37 -22.75 3.62
CA SER A 67 -25.76 -21.48 4.01
C SER A 67 -24.80 -20.98 2.94
N ASN A 68 -24.33 -19.75 3.10
CA ASN A 68 -23.39 -19.11 2.17
C ASN A 68 -22.00 -19.04 2.81
N ILE A 69 -20.97 -19.29 2.01
CA ILE A 69 -19.58 -18.90 2.33
C ILE A 69 -19.24 -17.70 1.46
N THR A 70 -19.06 -16.54 2.08
CA THR A 70 -18.59 -15.31 1.42
C THR A 70 -17.06 -15.23 1.41
N PRO A 71 -16.42 -14.58 0.42
CA PRO A 71 -14.97 -14.44 0.39
C PRO A 71 -14.42 -13.71 1.62
N ALA A 72 -13.20 -14.06 2.03
CA ALA A 72 -12.39 -13.24 2.93
C ALA A 72 -11.65 -12.15 2.16
N ASN A 73 -10.98 -11.23 2.85
CA ASN A 73 -10.18 -10.18 2.21
C ASN A 73 -8.68 -10.49 2.30
N LEU A 74 -7.97 -10.35 1.17
CA LEU A 74 -6.51 -10.21 1.15
C LEU A 74 -6.16 -8.75 0.89
N THR A 75 -5.22 -8.22 1.66
CA THR A 75 -4.80 -6.82 1.58
C THR A 75 -3.41 -6.72 0.98
N TYR A 76 -3.29 -5.98 -0.12
CA TYR A 76 -2.01 -5.54 -0.65
C TYR A 76 -1.50 -4.33 0.13
N THR A 77 -0.27 -4.40 0.62
CA THR A 77 0.39 -3.29 1.32
C THR A 77 1.70 -2.98 0.61
N ALA A 78 1.77 -1.82 -0.04
CA ALA A 78 2.99 -1.34 -0.66
C ALA A 78 3.98 -0.84 0.41
N ASN A 79 5.26 -1.14 0.24
CA ASN A 79 6.29 -0.51 1.05
C ASN A 79 6.52 0.93 0.58
N PRO A 80 6.77 1.88 1.50
CA PRO A 80 7.09 3.24 1.12
C PRO A 80 8.33 3.29 0.22
N ALA A 81 8.28 4.17 -0.78
CA ALA A 81 9.35 4.37 -1.73
C ALA A 81 9.58 5.87 -1.96
N ASN A 82 10.83 6.24 -2.26
CA ASN A 82 11.23 7.63 -2.40
C ASN A 82 12.04 7.79 -3.69
N ARG A 83 11.87 8.93 -4.37
CA ARG A 83 12.76 9.38 -5.44
C ARG A 83 12.85 10.90 -5.46
N ILE A 84 13.82 11.43 -6.18
CA ILE A 84 13.93 12.87 -6.46
C ILE A 84 13.25 13.16 -7.80
N TYR A 85 12.70 14.37 -7.97
CA TYR A 85 12.16 14.83 -9.24
C TYR A 85 13.17 14.67 -10.38
N GLY A 86 12.72 14.12 -11.52
CA GLY A 86 13.57 13.78 -12.66
C GLY A 86 14.15 12.36 -12.63
N GLU A 87 14.21 11.71 -11.46
CA GLU A 87 14.70 10.34 -11.35
C GLU A 87 13.65 9.30 -11.74
N SER A 88 14.11 8.14 -12.23
CA SER A 88 13.25 6.98 -12.45
C SER A 88 12.65 6.48 -11.13
N ASN A 89 11.49 5.82 -11.21
CA ASN A 89 10.93 5.16 -10.03
C ASN A 89 11.85 4.01 -9.58
N PRO A 90 12.02 3.81 -8.26
CA PRO A 90 12.62 2.58 -7.75
C PRO A 90 11.72 1.38 -8.05
N ILE A 91 12.27 0.17 -7.87
CA ILE A 91 11.45 -1.04 -7.92
C ILE A 91 10.50 -1.04 -6.72
N PHE A 92 9.20 -1.00 -6.99
CA PHE A 92 8.18 -1.10 -5.95
C PHE A 92 8.04 -2.55 -5.48
N ASN A 93 7.83 -2.69 -4.18
CA ASN A 93 7.61 -3.98 -3.52
C ASN A 93 6.65 -3.80 -2.35
N GLY A 94 6.23 -4.91 -1.76
CA GLY A 94 5.23 -4.90 -0.70
C GLY A 94 4.84 -6.32 -0.29
N THR A 95 3.75 -6.43 0.47
CA THR A 95 3.26 -7.70 1.02
C THR A 95 1.77 -7.89 0.76
N VAL A 96 1.31 -9.14 0.93
CA VAL A 96 -0.10 -9.51 0.94
C VAL A 96 -0.40 -10.16 2.30
N THR A 97 -1.47 -9.73 2.96
CA THR A 97 -1.87 -10.24 4.28
C THR A 97 -3.36 -10.58 4.30
N GLY A 98 -3.81 -11.30 5.34
CA GLY A 98 -5.21 -11.72 5.50
C GLY A 98 -5.50 -13.20 5.20
N PHE A 99 -4.46 -14.00 4.94
CA PHE A 99 -4.60 -15.44 4.77
C PHE A 99 -5.13 -16.10 6.04
N VAL A 100 -6.03 -17.07 5.88
CA VAL A 100 -6.63 -17.82 6.99
C VAL A 100 -6.05 -19.24 7.06
N ASN A 101 -6.14 -19.85 8.25
CA ASN A 101 -5.79 -21.26 8.46
C ASN A 101 -4.40 -21.67 7.95
N GLY A 102 -3.40 -20.81 8.13
CA GLY A 102 -2.02 -21.06 7.70
C GLY A 102 -1.79 -21.07 6.19
N GLU A 103 -2.78 -20.65 5.39
CA GLU A 103 -2.61 -20.47 3.96
C GLU A 103 -1.52 -19.42 3.66
N THR A 104 -0.84 -19.61 2.54
CA THR A 104 0.18 -18.70 2.03
C THR A 104 -0.23 -18.15 0.68
N LEU A 105 0.53 -17.19 0.16
CA LEU A 105 0.36 -16.65 -1.19
C LEU A 105 0.25 -17.76 -2.24
N GLY A 106 1.15 -18.75 -2.20
CA GLY A 106 1.22 -19.82 -3.20
C GLY A 106 0.10 -20.85 -3.08
N THR A 107 -0.50 -21.03 -1.90
CA THR A 107 -1.61 -21.98 -1.71
C THR A 107 -2.98 -21.34 -1.95
N ALA A 108 -3.11 -20.04 -1.68
CA ALA A 108 -4.38 -19.32 -1.77
C ALA A 108 -4.61 -18.62 -3.10
N THR A 109 -3.55 -18.37 -3.88
CA THR A 109 -3.62 -17.58 -5.11
C THR A 109 -2.83 -18.19 -6.25
N ILE A 110 -3.14 -17.75 -7.47
CA ILE A 110 -2.32 -17.91 -8.67
C ILE A 110 -1.96 -16.54 -9.24
N GLY A 111 -1.06 -16.52 -10.21
CA GLY A 111 -0.56 -15.30 -10.85
C GLY A 111 0.72 -14.78 -10.19
N SER A 112 1.07 -13.54 -10.52
CA SER A 112 2.33 -12.93 -10.11
C SER A 112 2.06 -11.65 -9.34
N LEU A 113 2.47 -11.61 -8.08
CA LEU A 113 2.38 -10.40 -7.26
C LEU A 113 3.19 -9.27 -7.89
N SER A 114 2.54 -8.13 -8.14
CA SER A 114 3.18 -6.94 -8.69
C SER A 114 2.75 -5.70 -7.92
N PHE A 115 3.69 -4.78 -7.71
CA PHE A 115 3.42 -3.43 -7.22
C PHE A 115 3.81 -2.40 -8.29
N SER A 116 2.89 -1.52 -8.64
CA SER A 116 3.09 -0.52 -9.70
C SER A 116 2.46 0.82 -9.31
N GLY A 117 2.98 1.92 -9.87
CA GLY A 117 2.47 3.27 -9.65
C GLY A 117 2.38 4.02 -10.97
N LEU A 118 1.51 5.03 -11.04
CA LEU A 118 1.31 5.83 -12.25
C LEU A 118 2.29 7.00 -12.39
N ALA A 119 2.93 7.41 -11.29
CA ALA A 119 3.94 8.46 -11.32
C ALA A 119 5.13 8.02 -12.19
N ASN A 120 5.76 8.98 -12.86
CA ASN A 120 6.94 8.79 -13.70
C ASN A 120 7.98 9.89 -13.39
N ALA A 121 9.14 9.86 -14.04
CA ALA A 121 10.24 10.80 -13.76
C ALA A 121 9.83 12.28 -13.73
N SER A 122 8.91 12.68 -14.60
CA SER A 122 8.39 14.05 -14.73
C SER A 122 7.24 14.39 -13.79
N SER A 123 6.77 13.45 -12.98
CA SER A 123 5.71 13.73 -11.98
C SER A 123 6.27 14.70 -10.92
N PRO A 124 5.54 15.80 -10.61
CA PRO A 124 5.97 16.82 -9.64
C PRO A 124 6.32 16.28 -8.24
N VAL A 125 6.88 17.16 -7.42
CA VAL A 125 7.09 16.91 -5.99
C VAL A 125 5.74 16.66 -5.32
N GLY A 126 5.64 15.61 -4.51
CA GLY A 126 4.39 15.20 -3.86
C GLY A 126 4.36 13.72 -3.49
N THR A 127 3.20 13.25 -3.05
CA THR A 127 2.94 11.83 -2.78
C THR A 127 2.08 11.21 -3.87
N TYR A 128 2.32 9.93 -4.14
CA TYR A 128 1.65 9.19 -5.19
C TYR A 128 1.32 7.76 -4.72
N ALA A 129 0.31 7.18 -5.35
CA ALA A 129 -0.14 5.85 -5.03
C ALA A 129 0.78 4.75 -5.62
N ILE A 130 0.95 3.66 -4.87
CA ILE A 130 1.51 2.38 -5.35
C ILE A 130 0.45 1.30 -5.14
N TYR A 131 0.06 0.62 -6.20
CA TYR A 131 -1.00 -0.38 -6.21
C TYR A 131 -0.43 -1.81 -6.29
N GLY A 132 -0.89 -2.70 -5.40
CA GLY A 132 -0.69 -4.14 -5.55
C GLY A 132 -1.67 -4.74 -6.56
N SER A 133 -1.20 -5.69 -7.38
CA SER A 133 -2.00 -6.33 -8.43
C SER A 133 -1.41 -7.68 -8.87
N GLY A 134 -2.08 -8.35 -9.81
CA GLY A 134 -1.54 -9.51 -10.54
C GLY A 134 -1.85 -10.88 -9.94
N LEU A 135 -2.55 -10.95 -8.80
CA LEU A 135 -3.02 -12.21 -8.22
C LEU A 135 -4.50 -12.47 -8.49
N THR A 136 -4.84 -13.75 -8.59
CA THR A 136 -6.21 -14.26 -8.63
C THR A 136 -6.40 -15.25 -7.49
N ALA A 137 -7.49 -15.13 -6.74
CA ALA A 137 -7.79 -16.03 -5.63
C ALA A 137 -8.28 -17.39 -6.13
N ASN A 138 -7.77 -18.47 -5.54
CA ASN A 138 -8.24 -19.82 -5.84
C ASN A 138 -9.71 -19.96 -5.42
N ASN A 139 -10.53 -20.51 -6.32
CA ASN A 139 -11.96 -20.77 -6.11
C ASN A 139 -12.79 -19.53 -5.68
N GLY A 140 -12.29 -18.31 -5.91
CA GLY A 140 -12.95 -17.09 -5.43
C GLY A 140 -12.99 -16.95 -3.90
N ASN A 141 -12.11 -17.67 -3.18
CA ASN A 141 -12.11 -17.71 -1.71
C ASN A 141 -11.73 -16.38 -1.05
N TYR A 142 -11.06 -15.51 -1.81
CA TYR A 142 -10.64 -14.19 -1.36
C TYR A 142 -11.03 -13.11 -2.37
N THR A 143 -11.23 -11.90 -1.85
CA THR A 143 -11.26 -10.65 -2.60
C THR A 143 -10.04 -9.82 -2.23
N PHE A 144 -9.52 -9.04 -3.17
CA PHE A 144 -8.33 -8.22 -2.93
C PHE A 144 -8.70 -6.77 -2.66
N VAL A 145 -8.03 -6.17 -1.68
CA VAL A 145 -8.16 -4.76 -1.32
C VAL A 145 -6.79 -4.09 -1.21
N GLN A 146 -6.73 -2.79 -1.43
CA GLN A 146 -5.51 -1.99 -1.20
C GLN A 146 -5.51 -1.47 0.23
N ALA A 147 -4.36 -1.53 0.92
CA ALA A 147 -4.19 -0.82 2.18
C ALA A 147 -4.35 0.69 1.96
N PRO A 148 -4.98 1.45 2.87
CA PRO A 148 -5.14 2.90 2.71
C PRO A 148 -3.82 3.66 2.55
N SER A 149 -2.73 3.16 3.15
CA SER A 149 -1.38 3.72 3.01
C SER A 149 -0.85 3.71 1.58
N ASN A 150 -1.36 2.81 0.74
CA ASN A 150 -0.93 2.66 -0.65
C ASN A 150 -1.15 3.94 -1.46
N SER A 151 -2.15 4.77 -1.12
CA SER A 151 -2.45 6.02 -1.81
C SER A 151 -1.33 7.08 -1.71
N ASN A 152 -0.43 6.96 -0.73
CA ASN A 152 0.68 7.90 -0.51
C ASN A 152 2.04 7.19 -0.39
N ALA A 153 2.16 5.96 -0.90
CA ALA A 153 3.33 5.11 -0.68
C ALA A 153 4.58 5.59 -1.43
N LEU A 154 4.46 6.32 -2.54
CA LEU A 154 5.60 6.96 -3.21
C LEU A 154 5.72 8.42 -2.79
N THR A 155 6.91 8.85 -2.35
CA THR A 155 7.24 10.26 -2.13
C THR A 155 8.25 10.74 -3.18
N VAL A 156 7.90 11.80 -3.90
CA VAL A 156 8.79 12.50 -4.84
C VAL A 156 9.30 13.77 -4.17
N GLY A 157 10.60 13.80 -3.90
CA GLY A 157 11.29 14.96 -3.32
C GLY A 157 11.77 15.96 -4.38
N ALA A 158 12.01 17.20 -3.95
CA ALA A 158 12.58 18.24 -4.81
C ALA A 158 14.05 17.95 -5.17
N ILE A 159 14.47 18.38 -6.36
CA ILE A 159 15.87 18.41 -6.74
C ILE A 159 16.52 19.69 -6.21
N THR A 160 17.67 19.57 -5.54
CA THR A 160 18.42 20.73 -5.05
C THR A 160 19.21 21.34 -6.20
N VAL A 161 18.90 22.60 -6.54
CA VAL A 161 19.72 23.39 -7.46
C VAL A 161 20.90 23.98 -6.69
N VAL A 162 22.12 23.59 -7.05
CA VAL A 162 23.35 24.19 -6.50
C VAL A 162 23.77 25.33 -7.41
N THR A 163 23.67 26.57 -6.94
CA THR A 163 24.27 27.71 -7.64
C THR A 163 25.75 27.79 -7.26
N PRO A 164 26.68 27.84 -8.23
CA PRO A 164 28.09 28.02 -7.91
C PRO A 164 28.29 29.34 -7.14
N PRO A 165 29.19 29.39 -6.16
CA PRO A 165 29.55 30.65 -5.51
C PRO A 165 30.05 31.63 -6.57
N SER A 166 29.55 32.87 -6.54
CA SER A 166 30.02 33.93 -7.42
C SER A 166 31.52 34.15 -7.17
N VAL A 167 32.38 33.79 -8.13
CA VAL A 167 33.80 34.12 -8.06
C VAL A 167 33.98 35.56 -8.51
N LEU A 168 34.50 36.41 -7.62
CA LEU A 168 35.02 37.71 -7.99
C LEU A 168 36.29 37.50 -8.81
N GLN A 169 36.18 37.57 -10.14
CA GLN A 169 37.34 37.46 -11.01
C GLN A 169 38.06 38.81 -11.05
N TYR A 170 39.15 38.92 -10.30
CA TYR A 170 40.06 40.05 -10.39
C TYR A 170 40.90 39.91 -11.67
N VAL A 171 40.73 40.81 -12.63
CA VAL A 171 41.56 40.88 -13.84
C VAL A 171 42.45 42.10 -13.72
N SER A 172 43.71 41.91 -13.32
CA SER A 172 44.74 42.94 -13.49
C SER A 172 45.28 42.86 -14.90
N SER A 173 45.07 43.91 -15.70
CA SER A 173 45.89 44.15 -16.89
C SER A 173 47.06 45.04 -16.50
N ASP A 174 48.26 44.46 -16.46
CA ASP A 174 49.49 45.26 -16.41
C ASP A 174 49.64 45.97 -17.75
N PHE A 175 49.17 47.21 -17.83
CA PHE A 175 49.56 48.10 -18.92
C PHE A 175 51.00 48.54 -18.63
N GLY A 176 51.94 47.97 -19.38
CA GLY A 176 53.35 48.28 -19.24
C GLY A 176 53.61 49.78 -19.33
N GLY A 177 54.20 50.32 -18.26
CA GLY A 177 54.63 51.71 -18.15
C GLY A 177 53.48 52.66 -17.82
N TYR A 178 53.47 53.16 -16.58
CA TYR A 178 52.56 54.20 -16.03
C TYR A 178 51.20 53.70 -15.48
N GLY A 179 51.22 53.19 -14.23
CA GLY A 179 50.05 53.07 -13.34
C GLY A 179 49.29 51.75 -13.42
N ARG A 180 48.95 51.15 -12.27
CA ARG A 180 48.15 49.92 -12.23
C ARG A 180 46.66 50.30 -12.29
N ALA A 181 45.98 49.96 -13.38
CA ALA A 181 44.52 50.05 -13.43
C ALA A 181 43.94 48.71 -12.94
N HIS A 182 43.16 48.76 -11.86
CA HIS A 182 42.48 47.58 -11.33
C HIS A 182 41.06 47.55 -11.90
N SER A 183 40.77 46.61 -12.80
CA SER A 183 39.42 46.39 -13.32
C SER A 183 38.76 45.23 -12.60
N PHE A 184 37.48 45.36 -12.32
CA PHE A 184 36.69 44.33 -11.63
C PHE A 184 35.34 44.16 -12.31
N ARG A 185 34.87 42.91 -12.39
CA ARG A 185 33.56 42.56 -12.93
C ARG A 185 32.67 41.93 -11.85
N LEU A 186 31.46 42.46 -11.70
CA LEU A 186 30.36 41.91 -10.89
C LEU A 186 29.20 41.55 -11.82
N GLY A 187 29.14 40.31 -12.29
CA GLY A 187 28.11 39.93 -13.27
C GLY A 187 28.20 40.78 -14.54
N ASN A 188 27.14 41.54 -14.86
CA ASN A 188 27.07 42.44 -16.03
C ASN A 188 27.63 43.86 -15.75
N ILE A 189 28.17 44.12 -14.56
CA ILE A 189 28.68 45.43 -14.15
C ILE A 189 30.20 45.45 -14.29
N GLU A 190 30.72 46.43 -15.02
CA GLU A 190 32.16 46.71 -15.15
C GLU A 190 32.54 47.94 -14.32
N GLY A 191 33.62 47.83 -13.54
CA GLY A 191 34.19 48.95 -12.81
C GLY A 191 35.70 48.99 -12.93
N SER A 192 36.28 50.19 -12.93
CA SER A 192 37.73 50.39 -12.90
C SER A 192 38.12 51.29 -11.73
N ARG A 193 39.31 51.04 -11.17
CA ARG A 193 39.93 51.88 -10.14
C ARG A 193 41.32 52.29 -10.61
N GLY A 194 41.57 53.60 -10.62
CA GLY A 194 42.91 54.17 -10.70
C GLY A 194 43.55 54.27 -9.30
N ASP A 195 44.87 54.18 -9.24
CA ASP A 195 45.65 54.26 -7.99
C ASP A 195 45.31 55.54 -7.21
N GLY A 196 44.69 55.37 -6.02
CA GLY A 196 44.36 56.46 -5.09
C GLY A 196 43.02 57.19 -5.31
N GLY A 197 42.21 56.85 -6.32
CA GLY A 197 40.93 57.50 -6.61
C GLY A 197 39.68 56.78 -6.06
N PRO A 198 38.52 57.48 -5.96
CA PRO A 198 37.24 56.87 -5.60
C PRO A 198 36.75 55.90 -6.69
N LEU A 199 36.01 54.87 -6.27
CA LEU A 199 35.43 53.85 -7.15
C LEU A 199 34.36 54.47 -8.07
N TYR A 200 34.51 54.32 -9.39
CA TYR A 200 33.47 54.64 -10.36
C TYR A 200 32.72 53.36 -10.76
N ILE A 201 31.43 53.30 -10.41
CA ILE A 201 30.51 52.30 -10.94
C ILE A 201 30.05 52.81 -12.30
N ILE A 202 30.39 52.10 -13.38
CA ILE A 202 29.76 52.32 -14.68
C ILE A 202 28.49 51.48 -14.65
N GLU A 203 27.38 52.05 -14.19
CA GLU A 203 26.09 51.41 -14.39
C GLU A 203 25.86 51.32 -15.90
N GLY A 204 25.81 50.09 -16.42
CA GLY A 204 25.52 49.84 -17.82
C GLY A 204 24.14 50.40 -18.16
N SER A 205 24.09 51.62 -18.69
CA SER A 205 22.92 52.18 -19.33
C SER A 205 22.65 51.39 -20.61
N GLY A 206 21.67 50.48 -20.56
CA GLY A 206 21.23 49.68 -21.69
C GLY A 206 19.92 48.94 -21.42
N ILE A 207 18.82 49.67 -21.51
CA ILE A 207 17.44 49.16 -21.63
C ILE A 207 17.26 48.40 -22.97
N ASN A 208 16.54 47.27 -22.92
CA ASN A 208 15.76 46.55 -23.95
C ASN A 208 16.24 46.54 -25.42
N ILE A 209 16.45 45.33 -25.98
CA ILE A 209 15.50 44.57 -26.85
C ILE A 209 15.78 43.08 -26.63
#